data_AF-A0A521ZRI3-F1
#
_entry.id   AF-A0A521ZRI3-F1
#
_cell.length_a   1.000
_cell.length_b   1.000
_cell.length_c   1.000
_cell.angle_alpha   90.00
_cell.angle_beta   90.00
_cell.angle_gamma   90.00
#
_symmetry.space_group_name_H-M   'P 1'
#
loop_
_entity.id
_entity.type
_entity.pdbx_description
1 polymer ?
#
loop_
_entity_poly.entity_id
_entity_poly.type
_entity_poly.pdbx_seq_one_letter_code
_entity_poly.pdbx_strand_id
1 'polypeptide(L)'
;MITYENPKLWQRTWVLAMVLGGGVGVAAWWWQTHAAQMAEAPPDARAVPPVKAEAPKGAARVDSALLAPPRIMEDGRPSDFTPEDWAALKEAMSKTANPRSELERVVKYLRFQKGFEQWQSLQDSPDVSTRHQLARRLLEQIPDRLKQAELTMGEALMLEAALWADLEPNEELRKQKVEQAQTALNAAAPQPDAEQQTRDAGLLKEYKRREAAILADFQAKPESQRDQIKLEQALEAARVSVYGRKN
;
A
#
# COMPACT_ATOMS: atom_id res chain seq x y z
N MET A 1 -15.11 -27.58 19.69
CA MET A 1 -15.42 -26.36 18.91
C MET A 1 -14.89 -25.19 19.69
N ILE A 2 -13.75 -24.63 19.29
CA ILE A 2 -13.13 -23.51 19.98
C ILE A 2 -13.50 -22.25 19.19
N THR A 3 -14.40 -21.45 19.78
CA THR A 3 -14.76 -20.11 19.32
C THR A 3 -13.54 -19.21 19.48
N TYR A 4 -13.06 -18.64 18.39
CA TYR A 4 -12.04 -17.59 18.45
C TYR A 4 -12.73 -16.24 18.62
N GLU A 5 -12.78 -15.74 19.86
CA GLU A 5 -12.94 -14.32 20.12
C GLU A 5 -11.61 -13.62 19.79
N ASN A 6 -11.62 -12.88 18.68
CA ASN A 6 -10.51 -12.05 18.24
C ASN A 6 -10.73 -10.65 18.85
N PRO A 7 -9.82 -10.09 19.67
CA PRO A 7 -10.02 -8.75 20.22
C PRO A 7 -9.87 -7.72 19.10
N LYS A 8 -11.04 -7.24 18.66
CA LYS A 8 -11.31 -6.21 17.65
C LYS A 8 -10.85 -4.83 18.15
N LEU A 9 -9.53 -4.59 18.20
CA LEU A 9 -8.97 -3.27 18.54
C LEU A 9 -8.74 -2.37 17.32
N TRP A 10 -8.96 -2.87 16.10
CA TRP A 10 -8.76 -2.11 14.86
C TRP A 10 -10.03 -1.42 14.32
N GLN A 11 -11.16 -1.48 15.05
CA GLN A 11 -12.46 -0.93 14.61
C GLN A 11 -12.91 0.37 15.29
N ARG A 12 -12.07 1.08 16.05
CA ARG A 12 -12.52 2.27 16.80
C ARG A 12 -11.59 3.47 16.67
N THR A 13 -11.59 4.10 15.49
CA THR A 13 -11.37 5.57 15.35
C THR A 13 -11.74 6.16 13.99
N TRP A 14 -11.96 5.38 12.93
CA TRP A 14 -12.22 5.93 11.58
C TRP A 14 -13.69 6.25 11.25
N VAL A 15 -14.67 6.00 12.13
CA VAL A 15 -16.10 6.10 11.77
C VAL A 15 -16.79 7.42 12.15
N LEU A 16 -16.11 8.45 12.68
CA LEU A 16 -16.80 9.72 13.01
C LEU A 16 -16.42 10.96 12.20
N ALA A 17 -15.85 10.80 10.99
CA ALA A 17 -15.66 11.95 10.08
C ALA A 17 -15.92 11.62 8.59
N MET A 18 -16.74 10.61 8.27
CA MET A 18 -17.23 10.37 6.90
C MET A 18 -18.69 9.90 6.90
N VAL A 19 -19.60 10.74 7.39
CA VAL A 19 -21.05 10.62 7.10
C VAL A 19 -21.53 11.69 6.11
N LEU A 20 -20.63 12.46 5.48
CA LEU A 20 -21.00 13.35 4.39
C LEU A 20 -20.00 13.26 3.23
N GLY A 21 -20.25 12.34 2.29
CA GLY A 21 -19.58 12.30 1.00
C GLY A 21 -19.18 10.88 0.59
N GLY A 22 -20.08 10.17 -0.11
CA GLY A 22 -19.85 8.82 -0.58
C GLY A 22 -18.65 8.71 -1.53
N GLY A 23 -17.67 7.88 -1.19
CA GLY A 23 -16.43 7.73 -1.96
C GLY A 23 -15.94 6.30 -2.15
N VAL A 24 -16.76 5.28 -1.87
CA VAL A 24 -16.35 3.87 -2.08
C VAL A 24 -16.67 3.36 -3.49
N GLY A 25 -17.52 4.07 -4.25
CA GLY A 25 -17.94 3.65 -5.60
C GLY A 25 -16.97 3.97 -6.74
N VAL A 26 -15.98 4.85 -6.53
CA VAL A 26 -15.23 5.46 -7.64
C VAL A 26 -14.19 4.49 -8.25
N ALA A 27 -13.57 3.63 -7.44
CA ALA A 27 -12.56 2.69 -7.94
C ALA A 27 -13.16 1.60 -8.85
N ALA A 28 -14.39 1.13 -8.57
CA ALA A 28 -15.10 0.18 -9.41
C ALA A 28 -15.66 0.84 -10.69
N TRP A 29 -16.06 2.12 -10.60
CA TRP A 29 -16.61 2.87 -11.72
C TRP A 29 -15.58 3.15 -12.84
N TRP A 30 -14.30 3.32 -12.48
CA TRP A 30 -13.24 3.59 -13.46
C TRP A 30 -12.92 2.40 -14.38
N TRP A 31 -12.92 1.16 -13.86
CA TRP A 31 -12.57 -0.01 -14.67
C TRP A 31 -13.65 -0.38 -15.72
N GLN A 32 -14.91 -0.07 -15.43
CA GLN A 32 -16.04 -0.46 -16.29
C GLN A 32 -16.25 0.48 -17.49
N THR A 33 -15.75 1.71 -17.42
CA THR A 33 -15.89 2.72 -18.48
C THR A 33 -14.79 2.65 -19.55
N HIS A 34 -13.61 2.09 -19.22
CA HIS A 34 -12.48 2.03 -20.16
C HIS A 34 -12.50 0.82 -21.10
N ALA A 35 -13.24 -0.25 -20.79
CA ALA A 35 -13.35 -1.41 -21.69
C ALA A 35 -14.26 -1.16 -22.90
N ALA A 36 -15.21 -0.22 -22.79
CA ALA A 36 -16.19 0.08 -23.82
C ALA A 36 -15.73 1.14 -24.83
N GLN A 37 -14.68 1.92 -24.54
CA GLN A 37 -14.23 3.03 -25.39
C GLN A 37 -13.21 2.63 -26.48
N MET A 38 -12.75 1.37 -26.52
CA MET A 38 -11.84 0.90 -27.59
C MET A 38 -12.53 0.48 -28.89
N ALA A 39 -13.86 0.59 -28.97
CA ALA A 39 -14.64 0.08 -30.09
C ALA A 39 -15.55 1.11 -30.76
N GLU A 40 -15.14 2.38 -30.94
CA GLU A 40 -15.70 3.20 -32.03
C GLU A 40 -14.92 4.51 -32.26
N ALA A 41 -14.57 4.74 -33.53
CA ALA A 41 -14.09 6.01 -34.07
C ALA A 41 -14.98 6.40 -35.28
N PRO A 42 -15.08 7.70 -35.63
CA PRO A 42 -16.36 8.41 -35.83
C PRO A 42 -16.74 8.64 -37.32
N PRO A 43 -17.83 9.38 -37.63
CA PRO A 43 -17.63 10.82 -37.92
C PRO A 43 -18.81 11.80 -37.62
N ASP A 44 -18.44 13.09 -37.72
CA ASP A 44 -19.21 14.28 -38.11
C ASP A 44 -19.96 15.19 -37.08
N ALA A 45 -19.28 16.30 -36.80
CA ALA A 45 -19.68 17.71 -36.91
C ALA A 45 -21.10 18.18 -36.48
N ARG A 46 -21.13 19.12 -35.53
CA ARG A 46 -21.72 20.47 -35.70
C ARG A 46 -21.30 21.42 -34.57
N ALA A 47 -20.87 22.62 -34.98
CA ALA A 47 -20.48 23.71 -34.10
C ALA A 47 -21.70 24.33 -33.38
N VAL A 48 -21.53 24.60 -32.08
CA VAL A 48 -22.48 25.30 -31.20
C VAL A 48 -21.78 26.59 -30.71
N PRO A 49 -22.44 27.76 -30.66
CA PRO A 49 -21.79 29.03 -30.35
C PRO A 49 -21.30 29.11 -28.88
N PRO A 50 -20.32 29.97 -28.56
CA PRO A 50 -19.70 30.00 -27.25
C PRO A 50 -20.64 30.60 -26.21
N VAL A 51 -21.22 29.76 -25.37
CA VAL A 51 -21.78 30.19 -24.08
C VAL A 51 -20.60 30.66 -23.23
N LYS A 52 -20.67 31.91 -22.78
CA LYS A 52 -19.69 32.53 -21.89
C LYS A 52 -19.69 31.74 -20.57
N ALA A 53 -18.79 30.78 -20.45
CA ALA A 53 -18.62 29.99 -19.24
C ALA A 53 -18.10 30.89 -18.12
N GLU A 54 -18.96 31.18 -17.14
CA GLU A 54 -18.50 31.62 -15.84
C GLU A 54 -17.56 30.53 -15.30
N ALA A 55 -16.31 30.93 -15.01
CA ALA A 55 -15.31 30.02 -14.48
C ALA A 55 -15.84 29.38 -13.19
N PRO A 56 -15.76 28.05 -13.04
CA PRO A 56 -16.07 27.42 -11.76
C PRO A 56 -15.12 27.99 -10.70
N LYS A 57 -15.69 28.75 -9.76
CA LYS A 57 -15.03 29.14 -8.51
C LYS A 57 -14.80 27.86 -7.72
N GLY A 58 -13.63 27.26 -7.91
CA GLY A 58 -13.24 26.04 -7.21
C GLY A 58 -12.18 25.22 -7.94
N ALA A 59 -11.32 25.83 -8.75
CA ALA A 59 -10.07 25.15 -9.09
C ALA A 59 -9.28 25.03 -7.79
N ALA A 60 -9.24 23.82 -7.22
CA ALA A 60 -8.36 23.50 -6.10
C ALA A 60 -6.97 24.02 -6.46
N ARG A 61 -6.52 25.06 -5.76
CA ARG A 61 -5.16 25.58 -5.96
C ARG A 61 -4.24 24.41 -5.68
N VAL A 62 -3.47 24.04 -6.70
CA VAL A 62 -2.38 23.09 -6.54
C VAL A 62 -1.51 23.58 -5.40
N ASP A 63 -1.42 22.77 -4.34
CA ASP A 63 -0.48 23.03 -3.28
C ASP A 63 0.94 22.70 -3.77
N SER A 64 1.55 23.68 -4.46
CA SER A 64 2.94 23.61 -4.91
C SER A 64 3.94 23.31 -3.79
N ALA A 65 3.54 23.46 -2.51
CA ALA A 65 4.37 23.08 -1.37
C ALA A 65 4.64 21.57 -1.29
N LEU A 66 3.84 20.73 -1.95
CA LEU A 66 4.06 19.28 -2.04
C LEU A 66 5.06 18.93 -3.16
N LEU A 67 5.28 19.85 -4.10
CA LEU A 67 6.28 19.76 -5.17
C LEU A 67 7.66 20.27 -4.75
N ALA A 68 7.90 20.56 -3.48
CA ALA A 68 9.25 20.78 -2.94
C ALA A 68 9.35 20.29 -1.49
N PRO A 69 10.55 19.98 -0.98
CA PRO A 69 10.76 19.89 0.46
C PRO A 69 10.28 21.18 1.15
N PRO A 70 9.57 21.07 2.29
CA PRO A 70 9.09 22.26 3.01
C PRO A 70 10.25 23.07 3.53
N ARG A 71 10.04 24.39 3.66
CA ARG A 71 10.91 25.20 4.51
C ARG A 71 10.62 24.85 5.97
N ILE A 72 11.68 24.69 6.76
CA ILE A 72 11.53 24.49 8.20
C ILE A 72 11.47 25.85 8.87
N MET A 73 10.43 26.06 9.67
CA MET A 73 10.16 27.26 10.44
C MET A 73 11.00 27.28 11.72
N GLU A 74 11.06 28.43 12.41
CA GLU A 74 11.87 28.60 13.63
C GLU A 74 11.48 27.64 14.77
N ASP A 75 10.21 27.24 14.83
CA ASP A 75 9.65 26.27 15.77
C ASP A 75 9.88 24.80 15.37
N GLY A 76 10.69 24.56 14.33
CA GLY A 76 10.99 23.26 13.75
C GLY A 76 9.90 22.67 12.87
N ARG A 77 8.78 23.39 12.67
CA ARG A 77 7.63 22.93 11.88
C ARG A 77 7.91 23.04 10.38
N PRO A 78 7.44 22.11 9.54
CA PRO A 78 7.39 22.32 8.10
C PRO A 78 6.36 23.42 7.71
N SER A 79 6.70 24.27 6.74
CA SER A 79 5.90 25.45 6.37
C SER A 79 4.44 25.18 5.93
N ASP A 80 4.11 23.92 5.60
CA ASP A 80 2.79 23.45 5.15
C ASP A 80 1.90 22.87 6.25
N PHE A 81 2.38 22.81 7.49
CA PHE A 81 1.56 22.49 8.67
C PHE A 81 1.07 23.78 9.30
N THR A 82 -0.01 23.77 10.10
CA THR A 82 -0.39 24.92 10.94
C THR A 82 0.32 24.86 12.31
N PRO A 83 0.44 25.98 13.06
CA PRO A 83 0.97 25.93 14.43
C PRO A 83 0.17 24.97 15.32
N GLU A 84 -1.15 24.94 15.14
CA GLU A 84 -2.08 24.10 15.89
C GLU A 84 -1.86 22.61 15.59
N ASP A 85 -1.82 22.23 14.31
CA ASP A 85 -1.58 20.84 13.89
C ASP A 85 -0.21 20.35 14.36
N TRP A 86 0.80 21.22 14.33
CA TRP A 86 2.14 20.89 14.79
C TRP A 86 2.23 20.69 16.30
N ALA A 87 1.53 21.50 17.08
CA ALA A 87 1.44 21.31 18.52
C ALA A 87 0.76 19.98 18.85
N ALA A 88 -0.35 19.67 18.17
CA ALA A 88 -1.07 18.40 18.35
C ALA A 88 -0.20 17.18 17.98
N LEU A 89 0.55 17.26 16.87
CA LEU A 89 1.47 16.20 16.46
C LEU A 89 2.60 16.00 17.48
N LYS A 90 3.25 17.07 17.94
CA LYS A 90 4.29 16.97 18.97
C LYS A 90 3.78 16.33 20.25
N GLU A 91 2.60 16.73 20.71
CA GLU A 91 1.97 16.17 21.90
C GLU A 91 1.66 14.67 21.71
N ALA A 92 1.08 14.29 20.57
CA ALA A 92 0.79 12.89 20.27
C ALA A 92 2.07 12.03 20.25
N MET A 93 3.15 12.52 19.66
CA MET A 93 4.40 11.77 19.52
C MET A 93 5.23 11.73 20.81
N SER A 94 5.00 12.65 21.75
CA SER A 94 5.71 12.71 23.04
C SER A 94 5.62 11.42 23.86
N LYS A 95 4.57 10.62 23.62
CA LYS A 95 4.28 9.37 24.33
C LYS A 95 4.95 8.13 23.70
N THR A 96 5.67 8.31 22.60
CA THR A 96 6.36 7.21 21.91
C THR A 96 7.78 7.01 22.43
N ALA A 97 8.37 5.85 22.17
CA ALA A 97 9.73 5.53 22.62
C ALA A 97 10.79 6.48 22.01
N ASN A 98 10.56 6.96 20.78
CA ASN A 98 11.45 7.89 20.08
C ASN A 98 10.66 9.07 19.48
N PRO A 99 10.24 10.06 20.30
CA PRO A 99 9.31 11.11 19.87
C PRO A 99 9.77 11.91 18.65
N ARG A 100 11.08 12.21 18.56
CA ARG A 100 11.62 13.02 17.48
C ARG A 100 11.61 12.29 16.14
N SER A 101 12.09 11.04 16.11
CA SER A 101 12.11 10.26 14.86
C SER A 101 10.69 9.92 14.41
N GLU A 102 9.80 9.66 15.37
CA GLU A 102 8.40 9.38 15.07
C GLU A 102 7.68 10.61 14.51
N LEU A 103 7.90 11.78 15.09
CA LEU A 103 7.37 13.04 14.56
C LEU A 103 7.84 13.27 13.12
N GLU A 104 9.13 13.08 12.83
CA GLU A 104 9.66 13.21 11.47
C GLU A 104 9.02 12.21 10.51
N ARG A 105 8.86 10.96 10.94
CA ARG A 105 8.20 9.89 10.18
C ARG A 105 6.76 10.27 9.84
N VAL A 106 5.96 10.63 10.84
CA VAL A 106 4.54 10.97 10.68
C VAL A 106 4.36 12.20 9.79
N VAL A 107 5.21 13.22 9.93
CA VAL A 107 5.20 14.39 9.04
C VAL A 107 5.40 14.00 7.57
N LYS A 108 6.39 13.15 7.29
CA LYS A 108 6.64 12.66 5.92
C LYS A 108 5.46 11.87 5.39
N TYR A 109 4.86 11.01 6.23
CA TYR A 109 3.69 10.23 5.85
C TYR A 109 2.45 11.10 5.54
N LEU A 110 2.15 12.09 6.39
CA LEU A 110 1.02 13.01 6.17
C LEU A 110 1.19 13.81 4.87
N ARG A 111 2.41 14.25 4.57
CA ARG A 111 2.71 14.92 3.30
C ARG A 111 2.58 13.98 2.10
N PHE A 112 2.98 12.72 2.24
CA PHE A 112 2.76 11.70 1.22
C PHE A 112 1.26 11.49 0.95
N GLN A 113 0.44 11.35 1.99
CA GLN A 113 -1.01 11.21 1.88
C GLN A 113 -1.65 12.42 1.18
N LYS A 114 -1.33 13.64 1.63
CA LYS A 114 -1.81 14.88 0.99
C LYS A 114 -1.35 14.99 -0.47
N GLY A 115 -0.13 14.55 -0.76
CA GLY A 115 0.39 14.49 -2.12
C GLY A 115 -0.43 13.55 -3.02
N PHE A 116 -0.82 12.39 -2.51
CA PHE A 116 -1.64 11.45 -3.26
C PHE A 116 -3.04 12.01 -3.51
N GLU A 117 -3.69 12.59 -2.50
CA GLU A 117 -4.99 13.25 -2.64
C GLU A 117 -4.94 14.39 -3.68
N GLN A 118 -3.89 15.21 -3.63
CA GLN A 118 -3.69 16.30 -4.58
C GLN A 118 -3.47 15.75 -6.01
N TRP A 119 -2.70 14.68 -6.18
CA TRP A 119 -2.51 14.04 -7.48
C TRP A 119 -3.83 13.48 -8.03
N GLN A 120 -4.65 12.84 -7.19
CA GLN A 120 -5.98 12.36 -7.57
C GLN A 120 -6.91 13.51 -7.96
N SER A 121 -6.88 14.62 -7.23
CA SER A 121 -7.70 15.81 -7.55
C SER A 121 -7.35 16.45 -8.90
N LEU A 122 -6.15 16.16 -9.43
CA LEU A 122 -5.65 16.70 -10.69
C LEU A 122 -5.95 15.82 -11.91
N GLN A 123 -6.62 14.68 -11.76
CA GLN A 123 -6.89 13.74 -12.86
C GLN A 123 -7.66 14.40 -14.02
N ASP A 124 -8.69 15.19 -13.72
CA ASP A 124 -9.50 15.91 -14.70
C ASP A 124 -8.98 17.35 -14.97
N SER A 125 -7.84 17.71 -14.39
CA SER A 125 -7.25 19.05 -14.52
C SER A 125 -6.44 19.17 -15.82
N PRO A 126 -6.45 20.35 -16.48
CA PRO A 126 -5.55 20.62 -17.60
C PRO A 126 -4.07 20.69 -17.18
N ASP A 127 -3.77 20.74 -15.87
CA ASP A 127 -2.41 20.84 -15.34
C ASP A 127 -1.68 19.48 -15.27
N VAL A 128 -1.49 18.87 -16.44
CA VAL A 128 -0.85 17.55 -16.59
C VAL A 128 0.61 17.59 -16.12
N SER A 129 1.32 18.70 -16.34
CA SER A 129 2.73 18.85 -15.94
C SER A 129 2.89 18.73 -14.42
N THR A 130 2.08 19.48 -13.67
CA THR A 130 2.06 19.39 -12.20
C THR A 130 1.64 18.01 -11.73
N ARG A 131 0.60 17.43 -12.33
CA ARG A 131 0.13 16.07 -11.99
C ARG A 131 1.27 15.05 -12.14
N HIS A 132 1.99 15.08 -13.26
CA HIS A 132 3.12 14.17 -13.51
C HIS A 132 4.31 14.43 -12.58
N GLN A 133 4.60 15.69 -12.24
CA GLN A 133 5.66 16.00 -11.27
C GLN A 133 5.32 15.43 -9.88
N LEU A 134 4.06 15.56 -9.46
CA LEU A 134 3.59 15.00 -8.20
C LEU A 134 3.61 13.48 -8.22
N ALA A 135 3.22 12.85 -9.34
CA ALA A 135 3.27 11.41 -9.49
C ALA A 135 4.70 10.86 -9.33
N ARG A 136 5.70 11.48 -9.97
CA ARG A 136 7.11 11.11 -9.83
C ARG A 136 7.60 11.25 -8.39
N ARG A 137 7.23 12.33 -7.71
CA ARG A 137 7.53 12.53 -6.29
C ARG A 137 6.93 11.46 -5.39
N LEU A 138 5.71 11.02 -5.69
CA LEU A 138 5.05 9.97 -4.92
C LEU A 138 5.76 8.64 -5.12
N LEU A 139 6.12 8.28 -6.36
CA LEU A 139 6.89 7.08 -6.67
C LEU A 139 8.19 6.99 -5.85
N GLU A 140 8.94 8.09 -5.77
CA GLU A 140 10.19 8.14 -4.99
C GLU A 140 10.00 7.86 -3.50
N GLN A 141 8.81 8.11 -2.95
CA GLN A 141 8.53 7.98 -1.52
C GLN A 141 8.01 6.59 -1.13
N ILE A 142 7.40 5.84 -2.05
CA ILE A 142 6.75 4.55 -1.78
C ILE A 142 7.70 3.56 -1.08
N PRO A 143 8.97 3.37 -1.52
CA PRO A 143 9.87 2.42 -0.87
C PRO A 143 10.14 2.75 0.61
N ASP A 144 10.22 4.02 0.96
CA ASP A 144 10.43 4.44 2.34
C ASP A 144 9.18 4.26 3.19
N ARG A 145 7.98 4.49 2.63
CA ARG A 145 6.72 4.21 3.33
C ARG A 145 6.58 2.70 3.61
N LEU A 146 6.96 1.85 2.66
CA LEU A 146 7.00 0.39 2.83
C LEU A 146 7.99 -0.03 3.92
N LYS A 147 9.22 0.49 3.91
CA LYS A 147 10.23 0.24 4.97
C LYS A 147 9.72 0.61 6.35
N GLN A 148 8.96 1.69 6.45
CA GLN A 148 8.40 2.21 7.70
C GLN A 148 7.09 1.50 8.11
N ALA A 149 6.68 0.44 7.40
CA ALA A 149 5.44 -0.31 7.61
C ALA A 149 4.18 0.57 7.55
N GLU A 150 4.23 1.68 6.80
CA GLU A 150 3.09 2.57 6.57
C GLU A 150 2.28 2.17 5.33
N LEU A 151 2.89 1.36 4.47
CA LEU A 151 2.24 0.68 3.35
C LEU A 151 2.58 -0.81 3.44
N THR A 152 1.63 -1.64 3.06
CA THR A 152 1.89 -3.05 2.74
C THR A 152 2.51 -3.17 1.34
N MET A 153 3.11 -4.32 1.05
CA MET A 153 3.63 -4.62 -0.30
C MET A 153 2.53 -4.48 -1.38
N GLY A 154 1.33 -4.99 -1.10
CA GLY A 154 0.20 -4.92 -2.03
C GLY A 154 -0.24 -3.49 -2.32
N GLU A 155 -0.35 -2.65 -1.28
CA GLU A 155 -0.67 -1.23 -1.43
C GLU A 155 0.42 -0.48 -2.20
N ALA A 156 1.69 -0.72 -1.88
CA ALA A 156 2.82 -0.11 -2.58
C ALA A 156 2.78 -0.41 -4.10
N LEU A 157 2.53 -1.67 -4.48
CA LEU A 157 2.43 -2.06 -5.89
C LEU A 157 1.20 -1.47 -6.59
N MET A 158 0.08 -1.39 -5.89
CA MET A 158 -1.12 -0.75 -6.42
C MET A 158 -0.87 0.73 -6.72
N LEU A 159 -0.19 1.43 -5.80
CA LEU A 159 0.17 2.84 -5.97
C LEU A 159 1.18 3.02 -7.12
N GLU A 160 2.24 2.20 -7.18
CA GLU A 160 3.18 2.18 -8.30
C GLU A 160 2.46 2.02 -9.65
N ALA A 161 1.58 1.02 -9.76
CA ALA A 161 0.83 0.77 -10.99
C ALA A 161 -0.05 1.96 -11.40
N ALA A 162 -0.75 2.58 -10.43
CA ALA A 162 -1.60 3.75 -10.69
C ALA A 162 -0.79 4.96 -11.15
N LEU A 163 0.35 5.23 -10.51
CA LEU A 163 1.22 6.36 -10.85
C LEU A 163 1.92 6.15 -12.21
N TRP A 164 2.37 4.92 -12.51
CA TRP A 164 2.92 4.60 -13.82
C TRP A 164 1.87 4.58 -14.93
N ALA A 165 0.60 4.29 -14.63
CA ALA A 165 -0.48 4.42 -15.60
C ALA A 165 -0.71 5.86 -16.07
N ASP A 166 -0.51 6.83 -15.17
CA ASP A 166 -0.57 8.25 -15.49
C ASP A 166 0.70 8.73 -16.24
N LEU A 167 1.86 8.26 -15.80
CA LEU A 167 3.15 8.75 -16.33
C LEU A 167 3.57 8.13 -17.67
N GLU A 168 3.21 6.87 -17.93
CA GLU A 168 3.67 6.11 -19.07
C GLU A 168 2.50 5.61 -19.93
N PRO A 169 2.26 6.23 -21.10
CA PRO A 169 1.20 5.83 -22.01
C PRO A 169 1.45 4.47 -22.68
N ASN A 170 2.71 4.05 -22.83
CA ASN A 170 3.04 2.75 -23.43
C ASN A 170 2.85 1.62 -22.42
N GLU A 171 1.95 0.67 -22.72
CA GLU A 171 1.63 -0.44 -21.83
C GLU A 171 2.82 -1.35 -21.52
N GLU A 172 3.67 -1.65 -22.50
CA GLU A 172 4.82 -2.54 -22.33
C GLU A 172 5.91 -1.88 -21.46
N LEU A 173 6.16 -0.58 -21.67
CA LEU A 173 7.05 0.18 -20.80
C LEU A 173 6.48 0.29 -19.38
N ARG A 174 5.16 0.47 -19.24
CA ARG A 174 4.50 0.51 -17.93
C ARG A 174 4.66 -0.80 -17.17
N LYS A 175 4.41 -1.95 -17.82
CA LYS A 175 4.64 -3.28 -17.23
C LYS A 175 6.07 -3.43 -16.74
N GLN A 176 7.04 -3.06 -17.58
CA GLN A 176 8.45 -3.10 -17.23
C GLN A 176 8.77 -2.22 -16.00
N LYS A 177 8.17 -1.02 -15.90
CA LYS A 177 8.36 -0.13 -14.74
C LYS A 177 7.77 -0.72 -13.47
N VAL A 178 6.59 -1.31 -13.53
CA VAL A 178 5.95 -1.94 -12.37
C VAL A 178 6.75 -3.18 -11.91
N GLU A 179 7.30 -3.98 -12.83
CA GLU A 179 8.18 -5.11 -12.49
C GLU A 179 9.51 -4.66 -11.85
N GLN A 180 10.09 -3.58 -12.34
CA GLN A 180 11.27 -2.95 -11.73
C GLN A 180 10.95 -2.44 -10.32
N ALA A 181 9.82 -1.77 -10.16
CA ALA A 181 9.34 -1.30 -8.85
C ALA A 181 9.11 -2.46 -7.90
N GLN A 182 8.46 -3.55 -8.34
CA GLN A 182 8.27 -4.76 -7.54
C GLN A 182 9.59 -5.32 -7.01
N THR A 183 10.62 -5.37 -7.87
CA THR A 183 11.95 -5.84 -7.47
C THR A 183 12.58 -4.91 -6.43
N ALA A 184 12.50 -3.59 -6.65
CA ALA A 184 13.03 -2.60 -5.72
C ALA A 184 12.29 -2.62 -4.37
N LEU A 185 10.95 -2.77 -4.38
CA LEU A 185 10.13 -2.86 -3.18
C LEU A 185 10.43 -4.13 -2.39
N ASN A 186 10.64 -5.27 -3.06
CA ASN A 186 11.05 -6.51 -2.38
C ASN A 186 12.40 -6.35 -1.68
N ALA A 187 13.35 -5.64 -2.31
CA ALA A 187 14.63 -5.32 -1.69
C ALA A 187 14.51 -4.31 -0.53
N ALA A 188 13.53 -3.40 -0.60
CA ALA A 188 13.24 -2.39 0.41
C ALA A 188 12.41 -2.92 1.58
N ALA A 189 11.63 -4.00 1.40
CA ALA A 189 10.79 -4.56 2.44
C ALA A 189 11.64 -4.91 3.68
N PRO A 190 11.13 -4.70 4.91
CA PRO A 190 11.82 -5.11 6.12
C PRO A 190 12.21 -6.59 6.01
N GLN A 191 13.51 -6.85 5.91
CA GLN A 191 14.01 -8.22 5.90
C GLN A 191 14.01 -8.71 7.35
N PRO A 192 13.54 -9.94 7.61
CA PRO A 192 13.74 -10.55 8.92
C PRO A 192 15.23 -10.55 9.24
N ASP A 193 15.59 -10.31 10.51
CA ASP A 193 16.99 -10.30 10.93
C ASP A 193 17.66 -11.63 10.52
N ALA A 194 18.95 -11.61 10.19
CA ALA A 194 19.67 -12.81 9.74
C ALA A 194 19.54 -13.98 10.73
N GLU A 195 19.43 -13.69 12.03
CA GLU A 195 19.15 -14.67 13.07
C GLU A 195 17.74 -15.27 12.98
N GLN A 196 16.72 -14.43 12.74
CA GLN A 196 15.35 -14.89 12.51
C GLN A 196 15.27 -15.75 11.25
N GLN A 197 15.92 -15.31 10.17
CA GLN A 197 15.96 -16.04 8.91
C GLN A 197 16.66 -17.40 9.07
N THR A 198 17.74 -17.46 9.86
CA THR A 198 18.44 -18.72 10.18
C THR A 198 17.57 -19.64 11.04
N ARG A 199 16.86 -19.08 12.03
CA ARG A 199 15.91 -19.81 12.88
C ARG A 199 14.80 -20.43 12.03
N ASP A 200 14.18 -19.64 11.17
CA ASP A 200 13.08 -20.06 10.31
C ASP A 200 13.54 -21.11 9.29
N ALA A 201 14.72 -20.93 8.69
CA ALA A 201 15.33 -21.93 7.83
C ALA A 201 15.61 -23.25 8.58
N GLY A 202 16.05 -23.17 9.84
CA GLY A 202 16.23 -24.31 10.72
C GLY A 202 14.93 -25.04 11.03
N LEU A 203 13.87 -24.30 11.36
CA LEU A 203 12.52 -24.85 11.59
C LEU A 203 11.99 -25.53 10.32
N LEU A 204 12.13 -24.88 9.16
CA LEU A 204 11.70 -25.46 7.88
C LEU A 204 12.45 -26.75 7.55
N LYS A 205 13.78 -26.76 7.74
CA LYS A 205 14.60 -27.96 7.52
C LYS A 205 14.17 -29.11 8.44
N GLU A 206 13.88 -28.81 9.71
CA GLU A 206 13.39 -29.81 10.66
C GLU A 206 11.99 -30.32 10.30
N TYR A 207 11.07 -29.44 9.89
CA TYR A 207 9.77 -29.84 9.39
C TYR A 207 9.89 -30.76 8.16
N LYS A 208 10.71 -30.39 7.17
CA LYS A 208 10.94 -31.19 5.97
C LYS A 208 11.54 -32.56 6.26
N ARG A 209 12.44 -32.64 7.25
CA ARG A 209 12.99 -33.92 7.72
C ARG A 209 11.89 -34.83 8.28
N ARG A 210 10.97 -34.28 9.10
CA ARG A 210 9.85 -35.03 9.70
C ARG A 210 8.82 -35.44 8.65
N GLU A 211 8.45 -34.54 7.76
CA GLU A 211 7.56 -34.81 6.63
C GLU A 211 8.09 -35.96 5.77
N ALA A 212 9.38 -35.94 5.43
CA ALA A 212 10.01 -37.02 4.65
C ALA A 212 9.96 -38.37 5.39
N ALA A 213 10.20 -38.40 6.70
CA ALA A 213 10.12 -39.63 7.49
C ALA A 213 8.69 -40.19 7.56
N ILE A 214 7.70 -39.31 7.79
CA ILE A 214 6.27 -39.70 7.83
C ILE A 214 5.81 -40.26 6.48
N LEU A 215 6.21 -39.61 5.37
CA LEU A 215 5.87 -40.08 4.03
C LEU A 215 6.57 -41.40 3.71
N ALA A 216 7.83 -41.58 4.10
CA ALA A 216 8.55 -42.83 3.92
C ALA A 216 7.87 -43.99 4.69
N ASP A 217 7.51 -43.76 5.96
CA ASP A 217 6.81 -44.75 6.79
C ASP A 217 5.43 -45.10 6.22
N PHE A 218 4.72 -44.11 5.66
CA PHE A 218 3.44 -44.34 4.98
C PHE A 218 3.60 -45.17 3.70
N GLN A 219 4.61 -44.85 2.89
CA GLN A 219 4.89 -45.58 1.64
C GLN A 219 5.38 -47.00 1.89
N ALA A 220 6.13 -47.24 2.96
CA ALA A 220 6.62 -48.56 3.35
C ALA A 220 5.50 -49.53 3.76
N LYS A 221 4.30 -49.02 4.11
CA LYS A 221 3.14 -49.86 4.42
C LYS A 221 2.50 -50.43 3.15
N PRO A 222 2.02 -51.69 3.19
CA PRO A 222 1.18 -52.25 2.12
C PRO A 222 -0.04 -51.37 1.87
N GLU A 223 -0.51 -51.28 0.63
CA GLU A 223 -1.63 -50.39 0.25
C GLU A 223 -2.90 -50.63 1.07
N SER A 224 -3.20 -51.88 1.42
CA SER A 224 -4.34 -52.25 2.26
C SER A 224 -4.25 -51.75 3.71
N GLN A 225 -3.07 -51.29 4.14
CA GLN A 225 -2.78 -50.80 5.49
C GLN A 225 -2.44 -49.30 5.51
N ARG A 226 -2.47 -48.63 4.35
CA ARG A 226 -2.27 -47.18 4.25
C ARG A 226 -3.56 -46.46 4.66
N ASP A 227 -3.44 -45.67 5.71
CA ASP A 227 -4.54 -44.89 6.29
C ASP A 227 -4.26 -43.40 6.08
N GLN A 228 -5.04 -42.79 5.19
CA GLN A 228 -4.85 -41.40 4.78
C GLN A 228 -5.15 -40.41 5.91
N ILE A 229 -6.12 -40.72 6.78
CA ILE A 229 -6.46 -39.88 7.93
C ILE A 229 -5.30 -39.86 8.93
N LYS A 230 -4.67 -41.01 9.17
CA LYS A 230 -3.49 -41.08 10.05
C LYS A 230 -2.28 -40.35 9.47
N LEU A 231 -2.10 -40.35 8.16
CA LEU A 231 -1.04 -39.58 7.49
C LEU A 231 -1.23 -38.08 7.73
N GLU A 232 -2.42 -37.56 7.47
CA GLU A 232 -2.73 -36.13 7.67
C GLU A 232 -2.56 -35.71 9.13
N GLN A 233 -3.02 -36.54 10.07
CA GLN A 233 -2.81 -36.30 11.51
C GLN A 233 -1.32 -36.25 11.88
N ALA A 234 -0.51 -37.14 11.32
CA ALA A 234 0.94 -37.17 11.58
C ALA A 234 1.63 -35.93 11.01
N LEU A 235 1.26 -35.48 9.81
CA LEU A 235 1.80 -34.28 9.19
C LEU A 235 1.41 -33.01 9.97
N GLU A 236 0.16 -32.89 10.40
CA GLU A 236 -0.28 -31.76 11.23
C GLU A 236 0.41 -31.78 12.60
N ALA A 237 0.55 -32.95 13.24
CA ALA A 237 1.31 -33.08 14.48
C ALA A 237 2.77 -32.66 14.30
N ALA A 238 3.41 -33.02 13.18
CA ALA A 238 4.75 -32.58 12.84
C ALA A 238 4.82 -31.05 12.69
N ARG A 239 3.86 -30.45 11.98
CA ARG A 239 3.77 -29.00 11.81
C ARG A 239 3.63 -28.28 13.16
N VAL A 240 2.69 -28.73 14.00
CA VAL A 240 2.47 -28.16 15.35
C VAL A 240 3.71 -28.33 16.22
N SER A 241 4.41 -29.47 16.14
CA SER A 241 5.63 -29.69 16.94
C SER A 241 6.78 -28.75 16.59
N VAL A 242 6.86 -28.32 15.32
CA VAL A 242 7.92 -27.44 14.81
C VAL A 242 7.56 -25.97 14.97
N TYR A 243 6.34 -25.57 14.58
CA TYR A 243 5.92 -24.16 14.53
C TYR A 243 5.00 -23.74 15.67
N GLY A 244 4.39 -24.68 16.39
CA GLY A 244 3.41 -24.41 17.45
C GLY A 244 4.01 -24.04 18.81
N ARG A 245 5.35 -24.07 18.95
CA ARG A 245 6.03 -23.67 20.18
C ARG A 245 6.04 -22.13 20.25
N LYS A 246 5.00 -21.54 20.84
CA LYS A 246 4.96 -20.11 21.20
C LYS A 246 6.13 -19.82 22.16
N ASN A 247 6.93 -18.80 21.84
CA ASN A 247 7.86 -18.19 22.80
C ASN A 247 7.08 -17.57 23.95
#